data_AF-A0A924IFM2-F1
#
_entry.id   AF-A0A924IFM2-F1
#
_cell.length_a   1.000
_cell.length_b   1.000
_cell.length_c   1.000
_cell.angle_alpha   90.00
_cell.angle_beta   90.00
_cell.angle_gamma   90.00
#
_symmetry.space_group_name_H-M   'P 1'
#
loop_
_entity.id
_entity.type
_entity.pdbx_description
1 polymer ?
#
loop_
_entity_poly.entity_id
_entity_poly.type
_entity_poly.pdbx_seq_one_letter_code
_entity_poly.pdbx_strand_id
1 'polypeptide(L)'
;MKLFLQIVMVCFFVSGANAQRLCSSAAYNLKMKREVLARPGINSYSRDTVPNEIITIPVVIHLLFNTAAQNISDAQIRSQLKVLNEDYRRLNADAANTPAAFLPVAADTRIMFCLAQVDPAGRATRGIIRKHTDVEY
;
A
#
# COMPACT_ATOMS: atom_id res chain seq x y z
N MET A 1 -25.42 -7.18 47.09
CA MET A 1 -24.98 -7.86 45.84
C MET A 1 -25.38 -7.15 44.53
N LYS A 2 -25.83 -5.88 44.54
CA LYS A 2 -26.19 -5.13 43.32
C LYS A 2 -25.10 -4.16 42.81
N LEU A 3 -23.90 -4.17 43.40
CA LEU A 3 -22.82 -3.23 43.09
C LEU A 3 -21.66 -3.83 42.27
N PHE A 4 -21.62 -5.14 42.07
CA PHE A 4 -20.53 -5.82 41.35
C PHE A 4 -20.81 -6.13 39.87
N LEU A 5 -22.06 -5.98 39.41
CA LEU A 5 -22.44 -6.29 38.02
C LEU A 5 -22.24 -5.10 37.06
N GLN A 6 -21.89 -3.91 37.55
CA GLN A 6 -21.63 -2.75 36.68
C GLN A 6 -20.17 -2.64 36.22
N ILE A 7 -19.25 -3.43 36.78
CA ILE A 7 -17.81 -3.34 36.43
C ILE A 7 -17.47 -4.22 35.22
N VAL A 8 -18.27 -5.24 34.91
CA VAL A 8 -18.07 -6.10 33.72
C VAL A 8 -18.55 -5.41 32.43
N MET A 9 -19.38 -4.37 32.54
CA MET A 9 -19.97 -3.65 31.40
C MET A 9 -19.24 -2.33 31.07
N VAL A 10 -17.95 -2.20 31.41
CA VAL A 10 -17.14 -1.01 31.05
C VAL A 10 -15.98 -1.34 30.10
N CYS A 11 -15.66 -2.62 29.88
CA CYS A 11 -14.67 -3.01 28.87
C CYS A 11 -15.22 -3.18 27.44
N PHE A 12 -16.50 -2.86 27.19
CA PHE A 12 -17.13 -3.00 25.87
C PHE A 12 -17.45 -1.70 25.13
N PHE A 13 -16.98 -0.55 25.64
CA PHE A 13 -17.19 0.75 24.99
C PHE A 13 -15.90 1.57 24.94
N VAL A 14 -14.95 1.15 24.10
CA VAL A 14 -14.20 2.11 23.26
C VAL A 14 -14.06 1.50 21.87
N SER A 15 -15.03 1.86 21.03
CA SER A 15 -14.94 1.79 19.58
C SER A 15 -13.67 2.49 19.10
N GLY A 16 -12.86 1.77 18.34
CA GLY A 16 -11.67 2.32 17.73
C GLY A 16 -10.93 1.31 16.88
N ALA A 17 -11.64 0.50 16.10
CA ALA A 17 -11.02 -0.25 15.01
C ALA A 17 -10.56 0.75 13.93
N ASN A 18 -9.50 1.49 14.19
CA ASN A 18 -8.70 2.10 13.15
C ASN A 18 -7.86 0.99 12.51
N ALA A 19 -8.52 0.10 11.76
CA ALA A 19 -7.83 -0.54 10.65
C ALA A 19 -7.51 0.61 9.68
N GLN A 20 -6.33 1.21 9.86
CA GLN A 20 -5.89 2.39 9.12
C GLN A 20 -5.97 2.09 7.63
N ARG A 21 -6.96 2.63 6.92
CA ARG A 21 -7.21 2.48 5.48
C ARG A 21 -6.20 3.28 4.62
N LEU A 22 -4.95 3.43 5.05
CA LEU A 22 -3.98 4.37 4.46
C LEU A 22 -3.00 3.67 3.52
N CYS A 23 -3.53 3.05 2.48
CA CYS A 23 -2.77 2.60 1.32
C CYS A 23 -3.38 3.13 0.00
N SER A 24 -4.25 4.13 0.11
CA SER A 24 -4.72 4.94 -1.01
C SER A 24 -5.17 6.27 -0.40
N SER A 25 -4.88 7.40 -1.06
CA SER A 25 -5.28 8.69 -0.52
C SER A 25 -6.80 8.69 -0.35
N ALA A 26 -7.30 9.20 0.78
CA ALA A 26 -8.76 9.32 0.99
C ALA A 26 -9.41 10.09 -0.18
N ALA A 27 -8.65 11.02 -0.78
CA ALA A 27 -8.98 11.73 -2.00
C ALA A 27 -9.09 10.83 -3.23
N TYR A 28 -8.13 9.92 -3.50
CA TYR A 28 -8.15 9.00 -4.65
C TYR A 28 -9.32 8.02 -4.57
N ASN A 29 -9.55 7.44 -3.39
CA ASN A 29 -10.70 6.54 -3.19
C ASN A 29 -12.05 7.25 -3.39
N LEU A 30 -12.16 8.52 -2.96
CA LEU A 30 -13.36 9.32 -3.15
C LEU A 30 -13.52 9.76 -4.63
N LYS A 31 -12.41 10.07 -5.31
CA LYS A 31 -12.35 10.43 -6.74
C LYS A 31 -12.79 9.24 -7.62
N MET A 32 -12.17 8.07 -7.45
CA MET A 32 -12.55 6.84 -8.18
C MET A 32 -14.03 6.49 -8.00
N LYS A 33 -14.55 6.58 -6.77
CA LYS A 33 -15.97 6.30 -6.49
C LYS A 33 -16.91 7.30 -7.18
N ARG A 34 -16.50 8.57 -7.31
CA ARG A 34 -17.27 9.61 -8.01
C ARG A 34 -17.18 9.47 -9.53
N GLU A 35 -16.01 9.12 -10.08
CA GLU A 35 -15.78 9.06 -11.53
C GLU A 35 -16.40 7.84 -12.20
N VAL A 36 -16.39 6.67 -11.55
CA VAL A 36 -17.06 5.46 -12.07
C VAL A 36 -18.57 5.66 -12.16
N LEU A 37 -19.15 6.45 -11.25
CA LEU A 37 -20.60 6.70 -11.20
C LEU A 37 -21.05 7.83 -12.13
N ALA A 38 -20.14 8.55 -12.80
CA ALA A 38 -20.45 9.83 -13.46
C ALA A 38 -20.15 9.92 -14.97
N ARG A 39 -19.73 8.85 -15.67
CA ARG A 39 -19.25 8.99 -17.06
C ARG A 39 -20.17 8.39 -18.14
N PRO A 40 -20.94 9.22 -18.88
CA PRO A 40 -21.31 8.96 -20.27
C PRO A 40 -20.28 9.59 -21.23
N GLY A 41 -19.60 8.76 -22.02
CA GLY A 41 -18.70 9.20 -23.12
C GLY A 41 -17.33 9.72 -22.69
N ILE A 42 -16.25 8.95 -22.97
CA ILE A 42 -14.87 9.31 -22.63
C ILE A 42 -14.07 9.62 -23.90
N ASN A 43 -13.66 10.87 -24.07
CA ASN A 43 -12.53 11.23 -24.94
C ASN A 43 -11.23 10.83 -24.22
N SER A 44 -10.48 9.91 -24.82
CA SER A 44 -9.44 9.08 -24.21
C SER A 44 -8.05 9.71 -24.06
N TYR A 45 -7.92 11.04 -24.03
CA TYR A 45 -6.60 11.72 -24.06
C TYR A 45 -6.30 12.70 -22.93
N SER A 46 -7.22 12.94 -21.98
CA SER A 46 -6.91 13.75 -20.80
C SER A 46 -6.31 12.87 -19.70
N ARG A 47 -5.08 13.21 -19.28
CA ARG A 47 -4.40 12.57 -18.14
C ARG A 47 -5.29 12.64 -16.89
N ASP A 48 -5.71 11.49 -16.38
CA ASP A 48 -6.64 11.37 -15.25
C ASP A 48 -5.96 11.54 -13.86
N THR A 49 -4.84 12.25 -13.80
CA THR A 49 -4.10 12.48 -12.56
C THR A 49 -4.11 13.97 -12.23
N VAL A 50 -4.30 14.32 -10.95
CA VAL A 50 -4.22 15.72 -10.54
C VAL A 50 -2.76 16.19 -10.72
N PRO A 51 -2.51 17.40 -11.24
CA PRO A 51 -1.16 17.93 -11.35
C PRO A 51 -0.43 17.89 -10.00
N ASN A 52 0.81 17.36 -9.99
CA ASN A 52 1.67 17.21 -8.82
C ASN A 52 1.15 16.27 -7.71
N GLU A 53 0.19 15.40 -8.02
CA GLU A 53 -0.26 14.34 -7.10
C GLU A 53 0.79 13.23 -6.94
N ILE A 54 0.81 12.63 -5.75
CA ILE A 54 1.53 11.37 -5.50
C ILE A 54 0.58 10.21 -5.77
N ILE A 55 0.95 9.36 -6.72
CA ILE A 55 0.19 8.18 -7.11
C ILE A 55 0.55 7.03 -6.16
N THR A 56 -0.39 6.63 -5.32
CA THR A 56 -0.22 5.48 -4.43
C THR A 56 -0.73 4.20 -5.09
N ILE A 57 0.16 3.23 -5.27
CA ILE A 57 -0.13 1.91 -5.85
C ILE A 57 -0.24 0.88 -4.71
N PRO A 58 -1.40 0.23 -4.51
CA PRO A 58 -1.53 -0.89 -3.60
C PRO A 58 -0.91 -2.16 -4.23
N VAL A 59 -0.06 -2.84 -3.48
CA VAL A 59 0.70 -4.01 -3.92
C VAL A 59 0.33 -5.22 -3.08
N VAL A 60 0.20 -6.38 -3.74
CA VAL A 60 0.10 -7.69 -3.09
C VAL A 60 1.39 -8.46 -3.38
N ILE A 61 2.03 -8.95 -2.32
CA ILE A 61 3.26 -9.73 -2.40
C ILE A 61 2.93 -11.20 -2.22
N HIS A 62 3.28 -12.00 -3.22
CA HIS A 62 3.14 -13.44 -3.19
C HIS A 62 4.50 -14.06 -2.85
N LEU A 63 4.64 -14.56 -1.63
CA LEU A 63 5.82 -15.28 -1.17
C LEU A 63 5.60 -16.78 -1.33
N LEU A 64 6.31 -17.37 -2.28
CA LEU A 64 6.38 -18.82 -2.45
C LEU A 64 7.59 -19.34 -1.67
N PHE A 65 7.41 -20.37 -0.86
CA PHE A 65 8.50 -20.95 -0.05
C PHE A 65 8.39 -22.47 0.01
N ASN A 66 9.52 -23.15 -0.06
CA ASN A 66 9.66 -24.59 0.19
C ASN A 66 10.35 -24.84 1.53
N THR A 67 11.39 -24.06 1.84
CA THR A 67 12.11 -24.14 3.11
C THR A 67 11.75 -23.01 4.07
N ALA A 68 12.01 -23.20 5.37
CA ALA A 68 11.79 -22.16 6.38
C ALA A 68 12.64 -20.90 6.13
N ALA A 69 13.82 -21.05 5.53
CA ALA A 69 14.71 -19.92 5.19
C ALA A 69 14.12 -19.03 4.07
N GLN A 70 13.40 -19.62 3.12
CA GLN A 70 12.72 -18.88 2.04
C GLN A 70 11.47 -18.15 2.54
N ASN A 71 10.92 -18.56 3.69
CA ASN A 71 9.77 -17.92 4.33
C ASN A 71 10.19 -16.63 5.06
N ILE A 72 10.65 -15.62 4.31
CA ILE A 72 11.22 -14.37 4.82
C ILE A 72 10.26 -13.57 5.72
N SER A 73 10.80 -12.78 6.65
CA SER A 73 9.99 -11.99 7.58
C SER A 73 9.21 -10.86 6.89
N ASP A 74 8.10 -10.41 7.51
CA ASP A 74 7.38 -9.23 7.02
C ASP A 74 8.23 -7.95 7.05
N ALA A 75 9.22 -7.88 7.95
CA ALA A 75 10.15 -6.75 8.02
C ALA A 75 11.04 -6.69 6.76
N GLN A 76 11.50 -7.83 6.27
CA GLN A 76 12.28 -7.93 5.04
C GLN A 76 11.41 -7.60 3.81
N ILE A 77 10.14 -7.99 3.82
CA ILE A 77 9.19 -7.57 2.77
C ILE A 77 9.00 -6.05 2.79
N ARG A 78 8.86 -5.45 3.98
CA ARG A 78 8.73 -3.99 4.14
C ARG A 78 10.00 -3.23 3.75
N SER A 79 11.19 -3.79 3.96
CA SER A 79 12.43 -3.15 3.52
C SER A 79 12.49 -3.04 1.99
N GLN A 80 12.01 -4.04 1.26
CA GLN A 80 11.91 -3.93 -0.20
C GLN A 80 10.95 -2.82 -0.62
N LEU A 81 9.80 -2.72 0.04
CA LEU A 81 8.83 -1.66 -0.23
C LEU A 81 9.39 -0.27 0.07
N LYS A 82 10.24 -0.15 1.10
CA LYS A 82 10.96 1.10 1.43
C LYS A 82 11.90 1.49 0.29
N VAL A 83 12.73 0.56 -0.20
CA VAL A 83 13.65 0.81 -1.33
C VAL A 83 12.87 1.24 -2.59
N LEU A 84 11.78 0.55 -2.93
CA LEU A 84 10.93 0.95 -4.05
C LEU A 84 10.39 2.38 -3.91
N ASN A 85 9.95 2.76 -2.71
CA ASN A 85 9.50 4.12 -2.46
C ASN A 85 10.64 5.14 -2.55
N GLU A 86 11.83 4.80 -2.07
CA GLU A 86 13.01 5.67 -2.16
C GLU A 86 13.39 5.91 -3.62
N ASP A 87 13.44 4.88 -4.44
CA ASP A 87 13.84 4.98 -5.85
C ASP A 87 12.82 5.76 -6.68
N TYR A 88 11.53 5.42 -6.56
CA TYR A 88 10.49 6.07 -7.36
C TYR A 88 10.23 7.52 -6.94
N ARG A 89 10.58 7.86 -5.70
CA ARG A 89 10.52 9.23 -5.19
C ARG A 89 11.84 9.99 -5.30
N ARG A 90 12.91 9.35 -5.80
CA ARG A 90 14.27 9.89 -5.81
C ARG A 90 14.73 10.37 -4.42
N LEU A 91 14.33 9.64 -3.38
CA LEU A 91 14.72 9.84 -1.99
C LEU A 91 15.85 8.88 -1.57
N ASN A 92 16.31 8.04 -2.51
CA ASN A 92 17.43 7.13 -2.33
C ASN A 92 18.74 7.91 -2.12
N ALA A 93 19.53 7.51 -1.12
CA ALA A 93 20.75 8.23 -0.73
C ALA A 93 21.81 8.28 -1.83
N ASP A 94 21.86 7.25 -2.67
CA ASP A 94 22.75 7.14 -3.83
C ASP A 94 22.28 7.97 -5.05
N ALA A 95 21.15 8.67 -4.98
CA ALA A 95 20.76 9.65 -5.99
C ALA A 95 21.85 10.74 -6.19
N ALA A 96 22.62 11.04 -5.14
CA ALA A 96 23.78 11.93 -5.19
C ALA A 96 24.89 11.42 -6.12
N ASN A 97 24.95 10.13 -6.40
CA ASN A 97 25.94 9.50 -7.29
C ASN A 97 25.54 9.58 -8.78
N THR A 98 24.41 10.20 -9.12
CA THR A 98 23.98 10.37 -10.52
C THR A 98 25.01 11.26 -11.26
N PRO A 99 25.63 10.78 -12.36
CA PRO A 99 26.58 11.58 -13.12
C PRO A 99 25.97 12.90 -13.61
N ALA A 100 26.75 13.98 -13.62
CA ALA A 100 26.29 15.33 -13.98
C ALA A 100 25.55 15.39 -15.33
N ALA A 101 25.99 14.59 -16.32
CA ALA A 101 25.35 14.50 -17.63
C ALA A 101 23.90 13.98 -17.57
N PHE A 102 23.52 13.22 -16.55
CA PHE A 102 22.19 12.62 -16.39
C PHE A 102 21.31 13.34 -15.37
N LEU A 103 21.84 14.29 -14.60
CA LEU A 103 21.06 15.07 -13.63
C LEU A 103 19.81 15.75 -14.25
N PRO A 104 19.86 16.33 -15.47
CA PRO A 104 18.70 17.02 -16.05
C PRO A 104 17.51 16.10 -16.36
N VAL A 105 17.75 14.79 -16.53
CA VAL A 105 16.70 13.80 -16.85
C VAL A 105 16.28 12.95 -15.65
N ALA A 106 16.93 13.14 -14.52
CA ALA A 106 16.67 12.38 -13.31
C ALA A 106 15.48 12.98 -12.54
N ALA A 107 14.46 12.16 -12.25
CA ALA A 107 13.16 12.68 -11.82
C ALA A 107 12.56 11.95 -10.61
N ASP A 108 11.80 12.69 -9.80
CA ASP A 108 10.80 12.12 -8.87
C ASP A 108 9.56 11.76 -9.68
N THR A 109 9.26 10.46 -9.79
CA THR A 109 8.09 9.96 -10.54
C THR A 109 6.78 10.15 -9.79
N ARG A 110 6.86 10.51 -8.49
CA ARG A 110 5.74 10.68 -7.58
C ARG A 110 4.89 9.43 -7.41
N ILE A 111 5.47 8.26 -7.59
CA ILE A 111 4.82 6.98 -7.31
C ILE A 111 5.23 6.52 -5.90
N MET A 112 4.25 6.06 -5.13
CA MET A 112 4.48 5.41 -3.86
C MET A 112 3.80 4.05 -3.83
N PHE A 113 4.46 3.07 -3.23
CA PHE A 113 3.96 1.72 -3.07
C PHE A 113 3.59 1.47 -1.62
N CYS A 114 2.52 0.72 -1.45
CA CYS A 114 1.98 0.36 -0.15
C CYS A 114 1.36 -1.04 -0.20
N LEU A 115 1.32 -1.76 0.91
CA LEU A 115 0.68 -3.08 0.93
C LEU A 115 -0.84 -2.92 0.79
N ALA A 116 -1.46 -3.72 -0.05
CA ALA A 116 -2.91 -3.75 -0.17
C ALA A 116 -3.54 -4.08 1.19
N GLN A 117 -4.59 -3.34 1.55
CA GLN A 117 -5.33 -3.52 2.80
C GLN A 117 -6.70 -4.16 2.60
N VAL A 118 -7.15 -4.26 1.34
CA VAL A 118 -8.42 -4.84 0.94
C VAL A 118 -8.16 -5.84 -0.20
N ASP A 119 -8.73 -7.04 -0.09
CA ASP A 119 -8.65 -8.06 -1.13
C ASP A 119 -9.72 -7.82 -2.23
N PRO A 120 -9.69 -8.55 -3.36
CA PRO A 120 -10.69 -8.38 -4.42
C PRO A 120 -12.14 -8.66 -3.99
N ALA A 121 -12.36 -9.37 -2.88
CA ALA A 121 -13.67 -9.63 -2.30
C ALA A 121 -14.12 -8.56 -1.29
N GLY A 122 -13.33 -7.50 -1.10
CA GLY A 122 -13.64 -6.41 -0.18
C GLY A 122 -13.27 -6.68 1.28
N ARG A 123 -12.57 -7.78 1.58
CA ARG A 123 -12.18 -8.16 2.94
C ARG A 123 -10.81 -7.58 3.31
N ALA A 124 -10.58 -7.37 4.61
CA ALA A 124 -9.30 -6.88 5.10
C ALA A 124 -8.17 -7.89 4.80
N THR A 125 -7.03 -7.39 4.31
CA THR A 125 -5.82 -8.19 4.05
C THR A 125 -4.58 -7.45 4.53
N ARG A 126 -3.48 -8.19 4.67
CA ARG A 126 -2.15 -7.65 4.98
C ARG A 126 -1.32 -7.37 3.72
N GLY A 127 -1.86 -7.68 2.54
CA GLY A 127 -1.16 -7.52 1.24
C GLY A 127 0.00 -8.50 1.05
N ILE A 128 0.11 -9.53 1.89
CA ILE A 128 1.15 -10.56 1.81
C ILE A 128 0.46 -11.92 1.81
N ILE A 129 0.71 -12.70 0.77
CA ILE A 129 0.20 -14.06 0.58
C ILE A 129 1.39 -14.99 0.62
N ARG A 130 1.40 -15.92 1.59
CA ARG A 130 2.44 -16.93 1.75
C ARG A 130 1.92 -18.27 1.25
N LYS A 131 2.63 -18.92 0.33
CA LYS A 131 2.25 -20.21 -0.26
C LYS A 131 3.41 -21.18 -0.18
N HIS A 132 3.20 -22.27 0.55
CA HIS A 132 4.12 -23.39 0.53
C HIS A 132 4.09 -24.08 -0.84
N THR A 133 5.24 -24.54 -1.32
CA THR A 133 5.38 -25.33 -2.54
C THR A 133 6.35 -26.48 -2.30
N ASP A 134 6.08 -27.66 -2.86
CA ASP A 134 6.98 -28.82 -2.78
C ASP A 134 8.08 -28.79 -3.87
N VAL A 135 7.99 -27.84 -4.81
CA VAL A 135 8.99 -27.63 -5.87
C VAL A 135 10.13 -26.76 -5.35
N GLU A 136 11.36 -27.25 -5.47
CA GLU A 136 12.60 -26.54 -5.17
C GLU A 136 13.15 -25.87 -6.44
N TYR A 137 13.62 -24.62 -6.33
CA TYR A 137 14.18 -23.80 -7.41
C TYR A 137 15.61 -23.36 -7.09
#